data_AF-A0A7C2XPU2-F1
#
_entry.id   AF-A0A7C2XPU2-F1
#
_cell.length_a   1.000
_cell.length_b   1.000
_cell.length_c   1.000
_cell.angle_alpha   90.00
_cell.angle_beta   90.00
_cell.angle_gamma   90.00
#
_symmetry.space_group_name_H-M   'P 1'
#
loop_
_entity.id
_entity.type
_entity.pdbx_description
1 polymer ?
#
loop_
_entity_poly.entity_id
_entity_poly.type
_entity_poly.pdbx_seq_one_letter_code
_entity_poly.pdbx_strand_id
1 'polypeptide(L)' 'MNPTLDQRQEWERDFDAAARRSLRERMEYSFIYTYKPILDDAKFRSFDTMKEYREWCRKNLPEYLGYW' A
#
# COMPACT_ATOMS: atom_id res chain seq x y z
N MET A 1 -16.17 10.48 3.45
CA MET A 1 -16.19 11.95 3.34
C MET A 1 -15.25 12.33 2.21
N ASN A 2 -15.70 13.14 1.24
CA ASN A 2 -14.81 13.56 0.15
C ASN A 2 -13.92 14.72 0.63
N PRO A 3 -12.63 14.73 0.29
CA PRO A 3 -11.72 15.80 0.72
C PRO A 3 -12.10 17.13 0.07
N THR A 4 -11.91 18.21 0.82
CA THR A 4 -12.04 19.59 0.33
C THR A 4 -10.98 19.90 -0.74
N LEU A 5 -11.13 21.04 -1.43
CA LEU A 5 -10.13 21.48 -2.40
C LEU A 5 -8.78 21.77 -1.71
N ASP A 6 -8.82 22.47 -0.57
CA ASP A 6 -7.61 22.85 0.17
C ASP A 6 -6.84 21.61 0.67
N GLN A 7 -7.56 20.59 1.18
CA GLN A 7 -6.95 19.32 1.58
C GLN A 7 -6.27 18.60 0.40
N ARG A 8 -6.88 18.63 -0.79
CA ARG A 8 -6.27 18.02 -1.98
C ARG A 8 -5.00 18.75 -2.39
N GLN A 9 -5.03 20.08 -2.39
CA GLN A 9 -3.85 20.89 -2.70
C GLN A 9 -2.72 20.69 -1.67
N GLU A 10 -3.07 20.50 -0.40
CA GLU A 10 -2.10 20.16 0.64
C GLU A 10 -1.44 18.82 0.37
N TRP A 11 -2.22 17.78 0.06
CA TRP A 11 -1.68 16.46 -0.29
C TRP A 11 -0.80 16.50 -1.54
N GLU A 12 -1.16 17.28 -2.55
CA GLU A 12 -0.33 17.47 -3.75
C GLU A 12 1.03 18.11 -3.39
N ARG A 13 1.03 19.16 -2.55
CA ARG A 13 2.27 19.79 -2.07
C ARG A 13 3.16 18.83 -1.28
N ASP A 14 2.56 18.02 -0.40
CA ASP A 14 3.29 17.01 0.37
C ASP A 14 3.89 15.93 -0.53
N PHE A 15 3.14 15.50 -1.55
CA PHE A 15 3.60 14.53 -2.53
C PHE A 15 4.79 15.08 -3.33
N ASP A 16 4.71 16.32 -3.81
CA ASP A 16 5.79 17.00 -4.53
C ASP A 16 7.03 17.23 -3.65
N ALA A 17 6.85 17.50 -2.35
CA ALA A 17 7.95 17.59 -1.40
C ALA A 17 8.62 16.23 -1.20
N ALA A 18 7.85 15.15 -1.03
CA ALA A 18 8.38 13.80 -0.90
C ALA A 18 9.11 13.32 -2.16
N ALA A 19 8.58 13.66 -3.35
CA ALA A 19 9.19 13.34 -4.62
C ALA A 19 10.57 14.00 -4.81
N ARG A 20 10.80 15.18 -4.23
CA ARG A 20 12.08 15.89 -4.30
C ARG A 20 13.17 15.35 -3.37
N ARG A 21 12.85 14.46 -2.42
CA ARG A 21 13.84 13.86 -1.51
C ARG A 21 14.90 13.08 -2.29
N SER A 22 16.15 13.28 -1.92
CA SER A 22 17.29 12.53 -2.44
C SER A 22 17.16 11.03 -2.17
N LEU A 23 17.88 10.20 -2.92
CA LEU A 23 17.89 8.75 -2.69
C LEU A 23 18.32 8.42 -1.25
N ARG A 24 19.30 9.15 -0.71
CA ARG A 24 19.76 8.97 0.66
C ARG A 24 18.65 9.23 1.67
N GLU A 25 17.96 10.36 1.57
CA GLU A 25 16.85 10.69 2.46
C GLU A 25 15.71 9.68 2.35
N ARG A 26 15.43 9.15 1.14
CA ARG A 26 14.43 8.10 0.96
C ARG A 26 14.83 6.81 1.66
N MET A 27 16.10 6.40 1.55
CA MET A 27 16.59 5.20 2.22
C MET A 27 16.60 5.36 3.75
N GLU A 28 16.89 6.56 4.26
CA GLU A 28 16.93 6.84 5.70
C GLU A 28 15.53 6.98 6.32
N TYR A 29 14.57 7.58 5.62
CA TYR A 29 13.31 8.03 6.23
C TYR A 29 12.01 7.56 5.55
N SER A 30 12.05 6.99 4.34
CA SER A 30 10.81 6.62 3.63
C SER A 30 10.32 5.21 3.92
N PHE A 31 11.09 4.38 4.61
CA PHE A 31 10.63 3.04 4.99
C PHE A 31 9.77 3.12 6.23
N ILE A 32 8.47 2.88 6.05
CA ILE A 32 7.51 2.68 7.12
C ILE A 32 6.99 1.25 7.06
N TYR A 33 6.93 0.60 8.22
CA TYR A 33 6.16 -0.63 8.35
C TYR A 33 4.69 -0.26 8.46
N THR A 34 3.93 -0.57 7.40
CA THR A 34 2.48 -0.49 7.41
C THR A 34 1.93 -1.90 7.50
N TYR A 35 1.21 -2.19 8.58
CA TYR A 35 0.53 -3.47 8.74
C TYR A 35 -0.45 -3.70 7.57
N LYS A 36 -0.29 -4.83 6.89
CA LYS A 36 -1.17 -5.31 5.83
C LYS A 36 -2.02 -6.46 6.38
N PRO A 37 -3.30 -6.22 6.69
CA PRO A 37 -4.19 -7.26 7.20
C PRO A 37 -4.15 -8.51 6.32
N ILE A 38 -4.21 -9.69 6.93
CA ILE A 38 -4.21 -11.01 6.29
C ILE A 38 -2.87 -11.41 5.66
N LEU A 39 -2.14 -10.47 5.05
CA LEU A 39 -0.81 -10.68 4.50
C LEU A 39 0.25 -10.80 5.61
N ASP A 40 0.22 -9.92 6.60
CA ASP A 40 1.21 -9.91 7.69
C ASP A 40 0.86 -10.92 8.80
N ASP A 41 -0.35 -11.49 8.78
CA ASP A 41 -0.85 -12.43 9.79
C ASP A 41 -0.25 -13.85 9.68
N ALA A 42 0.49 -14.12 8.61
CA ALA A 42 1.16 -15.39 8.40
C ALA A 42 2.54 -15.17 7.80
N LYS A 43 3.52 -15.98 8.23
CA LYS A 43 4.90 -15.89 7.71
C LYS A 43 4.98 -16.17 6.21
N PHE A 44 4.16 -17.11 5.72
CA PHE A 44 4.05 -17.43 4.30
C PHE A 44 2.71 -18.12 4.01
N ARG A 45 2.32 -18.11 2.74
CA ARG A 45 1.24 -18.92 2.16
C ARG A 45 1.70 -19.41 0.80
N SER A 46 1.34 -20.64 0.44
CA SER A 46 1.66 -21.25 -0.85
C SER A 46 0.38 -21.76 -1.50
N PHE A 47 0.36 -21.73 -2.83
CA PHE A 47 -0.75 -22.20 -3.65
C PHE A 47 -0.18 -23.08 -4.76
N ASP A 48 -0.90 -24.12 -5.17
CA ASP A 48 -0.44 -25.02 -6.23
C ASP A 48 -0.67 -24.40 -7.60
N THR A 49 -1.65 -23.48 -7.71
CA THR A 49 -1.92 -22.75 -8.95
C THR A 49 -2.14 -21.25 -8.74
N MET A 50 -1.89 -20.47 -9.80
CA MET A 50 -2.21 -19.04 -9.82
C MET A 50 -3.73 -18.77 -9.74
N LYS A 51 -4.57 -19.75 -10.11
CA LYS A 51 -6.03 -19.63 -9.99
C LYS A 51 -6.44 -19.64 -8.51
N GLU A 52 -5.95 -20.61 -7.75
CA GLU A 52 -6.18 -20.71 -6.30
C GLU A 52 -5.69 -19.45 -5.57
N TYR A 53 -4.49 -18.98 -5.90
CA TYR A 53 -3.97 -17.73 -5.36
C TYR A 53 -4.93 -16.54 -5.57
N ARG A 54 -5.39 -16.34 -6.81
CA ARG A 54 -6.30 -15.22 -7.13
C ARG A 54 -7.66 -15.34 -6.46
N GLU A 55 -8.24 -16.54 -6.43
CA GLU A 55 -9.51 -16.80 -5.74
C GLU A 55 -9.38 -16.54 -4.24
N TRP A 56 -8.27 -16.96 -3.63
CA TRP A 56 -7.98 -16.68 -2.24
C TRP A 56 -7.81 -15.18 -1.99
N CYS A 57 -7.06 -14.45 -2.82
CA CYS A 57 -6.89 -13.01 -2.67
C CYS A 57 -8.23 -12.26 -2.70
N ARG A 58 -9.09 -12.57 -3.69
CA ARG A 58 -10.42 -11.94 -3.80
C ARG A 58 -11.31 -12.19 -2.60
N LYS A 59 -11.22 -13.37 -2.00
CA LYS A 59 -12.06 -13.77 -0.87
C LYS A 59 -11.57 -13.19 0.47
N ASN A 60 -10.26 -13.01 0.64
CA ASN A 60 -9.67 -12.76 1.96
C ASN A 60 -9.00 -11.39 2.08
N LEU A 61 -8.52 -10.78 1.00
CA LEU A 61 -7.80 -9.51 1.09
C LEU A 61 -8.76 -8.30 1.08
N PRO A 62 -8.47 -7.26 1.87
CA PRO A 62 -9.17 -5.98 1.76
C PRO A 62 -9.09 -5.38 0.36
N GLU A 63 -10.19 -4.75 -0.07
CA GLU A 63 -10.32 -4.15 -1.42
C GLU A 63 -9.22 -3.14 -1.74
N TYR A 64 -8.79 -2.35 -0.76
CA TYR A 64 -7.77 -1.31 -0.95
C TYR A 64 -6.37 -1.87 -1.31
N LEU A 65 -6.14 -3.19 -1.15
CA LEU A 65 -4.89 -3.84 -1.57
C LEU A 65 -4.86 -4.14 -3.08
N GLY A 66 -5.98 -3.98 -3.79
CA GLY A 66 -6.02 -4.01 -5.25
C GLY A 66 -6.08 -5.39 -5.90
N TYR A 67 -6.57 -6.40 -5.18
CA TYR A 67 -6.70 -7.77 -5.69
C TYR A 67 -8.16 -8.09 -6.08
N TRP A 68 -8.54 -7.72 -7.30
CA TRP A 68 -9.88 -7.93 -7.89
C TRP A 68 -9.96 -9.04 -8.93
#